data_AF-A0A816MII7-F1
#
_entry.id   AF-A0A816MII7-F1
#
_cell.length_a   1.000
_cell.length_b   1.000
_cell.length_c   1.000
_cell.angle_alpha   90.00
_cell.angle_beta   90.00
_cell.angle_gamma   90.00
#
_symmetry.space_group_name_H-M   'P 1'
#
loop_
_entity.id
_entity.type
_entity.pdbx_description
1 polymer ?
#
loop_
_entity_poly.entity_id
_entity_poly.type
_entity_poly.pdbx_seq_one_letter_code
_entity_poly.pdbx_strand_id
1 'polypeptide(L)'
;MVWLGACSKGLTPLIILDEGTADHQRYINEVLPVALKYGNQVFGDNWTFQQDGAKPHTYAVTQEWCRLNFPSFIDQDHWPPNSRDLNPLDYSIWDEFGQQIDWAKVT
;
A
#
# COMPACT_ATOMS: atom_id res chain seq x y z
N MET A 1 -3.25 11.47 -6.19
CA MET A 1 -2.29 10.62 -5.44
C MET A 1 -2.25 9.24 -6.07
N VAL A 2 -1.12 8.53 -6.03
CA VAL A 2 -1.02 7.16 -6.56
C VAL A 2 -0.77 6.19 -5.40
N TRP A 3 -1.40 5.02 -5.44
CA TRP A 3 -1.08 3.89 -4.59
C TRP A 3 -0.61 2.70 -5.43
N LEU A 4 0.38 1.97 -4.91
CA LEU A 4 0.85 0.71 -5.47
C LEU A 4 1.30 -0.22 -4.36
N GLY A 5 1.12 -1.53 -4.54
CA GLY A 5 1.75 -2.58 -3.74
C GLY A 5 2.84 -3.30 -4.53
N ALA A 6 3.93 -3.70 -3.86
CA ALA A 6 5.06 -4.38 -4.48
C ALA A 6 5.40 -5.68 -3.74
N CYS A 7 5.89 -6.67 -4.48
CA CYS A 7 6.41 -7.91 -3.93
C CYS A 7 7.50 -8.48 -4.85
N SER A 8 8.15 -9.57 -4.44
CA SER A 8 9.21 -10.23 -5.22
C SER A 8 8.76 -10.74 -6.60
N LYS A 9 7.45 -10.87 -6.83
CA LYS A 9 6.87 -11.34 -8.10
C LYS A 9 6.31 -10.23 -8.99
N GLY A 10 6.34 -8.97 -8.54
CA GLY A 10 5.88 -7.83 -9.32
C GLY A 10 5.07 -6.82 -8.51
N LEU A 11 4.35 -5.96 -9.23
CA LEU A 11 3.57 -4.85 -8.70
C LEU A 11 2.07 -5.12 -8.84
N THR A 12 1.28 -4.63 -7.89
CA THR A 12 -0.18 -4.56 -8.06
C THR A 12 -0.53 -3.64 -9.23
N PRO A 13 -1.77 -3.70 -9.77
CA PRO A 13 -2.30 -2.59 -10.55
C PRO A 13 -2.14 -1.27 -9.79
N LEU A 14 -1.79 -0.21 -10.52
CA LEU A 14 -1.73 1.15 -9.98
C LEU A 14 -3.14 1.65 -9.70
N ILE A 15 -3.32 2.26 -8.53
CA ILE A 15 -4.56 2.93 -8.15
C ILE A 15 -4.29 4.43 -8.18
N ILE A 16 -5.03 5.15 -9.01
CA ILE A 16 -4.97 6.61 -9.06
C ILE A 16 -6.15 7.15 -8.26
N LEU A 17 -5.84 7.95 -7.25
CA LEU A 17 -6.78 8.63 -6.37
C LEU A 17 -6.81 10.10 -6.81
N ASP A 18 -7.66 10.38 -7.79
CA ASP A 18 -7.67 11.63 -8.56
C ASP A 18 -8.22 12.84 -7.79
N GLU A 19 -9.15 12.62 -6.85
CA GLU A 19 -9.81 13.70 -6.12
C GLU A 19 -9.68 13.53 -4.60
N GLY A 20 -9.28 14.58 -3.89
CA GLY A 20 -9.23 14.60 -2.42
C GLY A 20 -8.10 13.77 -1.79
N THR A 21 -8.05 13.78 -0.46
CA THR A 21 -7.11 12.97 0.33
C THR A 21 -7.60 11.52 0.39
N ALA A 22 -6.71 10.52 0.38
CA ALA A 22 -7.12 9.19 0.81
C ALA A 22 -7.37 9.22 2.32
N ASP A 23 -8.63 9.24 2.71
CA ASP A 23 -9.01 8.94 4.08
C ASP A 23 -9.06 7.42 4.29
N HIS A 24 -9.35 7.01 5.53
CA HIS A 24 -9.44 5.60 5.88
C HIS A 24 -10.57 4.88 5.12
N GLN A 25 -11.67 5.55 4.81
CA GLN A 25 -12.82 4.94 4.14
C GLN A 25 -12.46 4.60 2.69
N ARG A 26 -11.82 5.53 1.98
CA ARG A 26 -11.31 5.31 0.63
C ARG A 26 -10.22 4.27 0.61
N TYR A 27 -9.32 4.30 1.59
CA TYR A 27 -8.27 3.29 1.71
C TYR A 27 -8.86 1.87 1.85
N ILE A 28 -9.85 1.70 2.74
CA ILE A 28 -10.55 0.42 2.93
C ILE A 28 -11.33 0.00 1.67
N ASN A 29 -11.98 0.93 0.99
CA ASN A 29 -12.90 0.59 -0.10
C ASN A 29 -12.21 0.43 -1.46
N GLU A 30 -11.21 1.26 -1.74
CA GLU A 30 -10.59 1.36 -3.06
C GLU A 30 -9.24 0.62 -3.10
N VAL A 31 -8.49 0.62 -2.00
CA VAL A 31 -7.09 0.14 -1.98
C VAL A 31 -6.95 -1.27 -1.45
N LEU A 32 -7.40 -1.52 -0.22
CA LEU A 32 -7.19 -2.83 0.44
C LEU A 32 -7.77 -4.04 -0.32
N PRO A 33 -8.92 -3.95 -1.03
CA PRO A 33 -9.44 -5.06 -1.83
C PRO A 33 -8.54 -5.41 -3.00
N VAL A 34 -7.84 -4.43 -3.58
CA VAL A 34 -6.87 -4.64 -4.66
C VAL A 34 -5.65 -5.39 -4.13
N ALA A 35 -5.12 -4.96 -2.98
CA ALA A 35 -4.02 -5.65 -2.31
C ALA A 35 -4.37 -7.10 -1.96
N LEU A 36 -5.55 -7.33 -1.38
CA LEU A 36 -6.04 -8.66 -0.99
C LEU A 36 -6.16 -9.58 -2.21
N LYS A 37 -6.83 -9.11 -3.25
CA LYS A 37 -7.01 -9.87 -4.49
C LYS A 37 -5.66 -10.23 -5.11
N TYR A 38 -4.75 -9.27 -5.21
CA TYR A 38 -3.44 -9.48 -5.82
C TYR A 38 -2.59 -10.46 -4.99
N GLY A 39 -2.50 -10.26 -3.67
CA GLY A 39 -1.77 -11.15 -2.78
C GLY A 39 -2.27 -12.59 -2.86
N ASN A 40 -3.60 -12.79 -2.82
CA ASN A 40 -4.21 -14.10 -2.95
C ASN A 40 -3.95 -14.76 -4.31
N GLN A 41 -3.97 -13.97 -5.40
CA GLN A 41 -3.65 -14.47 -6.74
C GLN A 41 -2.18 -14.90 -6.88
N VAL A 42 -1.26 -14.19 -6.22
CA VAL A 42 0.19 -14.36 -6.42
C VAL A 42 0.81 -15.36 -5.43
N PHE A 43 0.27 -15.43 -4.21
CA PHE A 43 0.85 -16.20 -3.10
C PHE A 43 -0.14 -17.17 -2.42
N GLY A 44 -1.42 -17.19 -2.82
CA GLY A 44 -2.44 -17.94 -2.09
C GLY A 44 -2.67 -17.33 -0.71
N ASP A 45 -2.59 -18.14 0.34
CA ASP A 45 -2.80 -17.74 1.74
C ASP A 45 -1.49 -17.49 2.51
N ASN A 46 -0.32 -17.61 1.86
CA ASN A 46 0.97 -17.49 2.52
C ASN A 46 1.69 -16.17 2.20
N TRP A 47 1.18 -15.06 2.72
CA TRP A 47 1.79 -13.75 2.55
C TRP A 47 1.40 -12.79 3.69
N THR A 48 2.23 -11.78 3.91
CA THR A 48 2.04 -10.73 4.92
C THR A 48 1.89 -9.38 4.25
N PHE A 49 0.82 -8.65 4.58
CA PHE A 49 0.63 -7.28 4.14
C PHE A 49 1.44 -6.31 5.02
N GLN A 50 2.16 -5.38 4.40
CA GLN A 50 2.93 -4.34 5.05
C GLN A 50 2.45 -2.97 4.54
N GLN A 51 2.31 -2.01 5.47
CA GLN A 51 2.02 -0.62 5.18
C GLN A 51 2.74 0.29 6.18
N ASP A 52 2.89 1.57 5.87
CA ASP A 52 3.49 2.55 6.77
C ASP A 52 2.50 3.08 7.83
N GLY A 53 2.97 3.96 8.71
CA GLY A 53 2.19 4.58 9.77
C GLY A 53 1.31 5.77 9.33
N ALA A 54 0.96 5.92 8.04
CA ALA A 54 0.10 7.01 7.60
C ALA A 54 -1.28 6.98 8.31
N LYS A 55 -1.88 8.16 8.55
CA LYS A 55 -3.16 8.27 9.30
C LYS A 55 -4.25 7.30 8.82
N PRO A 56 -4.56 7.17 7.51
CA PRO A 56 -5.59 6.24 7.02
C PRO A 56 -5.32 4.78 7.41
N HIS A 57 -4.04 4.40 7.53
CA HIS A 57 -3.59 3.05 7.84
C HIS A 57 -3.78 2.72 9.32
N THR A 58 -3.59 3.70 10.20
CA THR A 58 -3.61 3.51 11.67
C THR A 58 -4.99 3.62 12.32
N TYR A 59 -6.03 4.02 11.57
CA TYR A 59 -7.41 3.99 12.09
C TYR A 59 -7.79 2.58 12.55
N ALA A 60 -8.46 2.48 13.70
CA ALA A 60 -8.90 1.19 14.27
C ALA A 60 -9.75 0.37 13.28
N VAL A 61 -10.61 1.03 12.51
CA VAL A 61 -11.43 0.37 11.48
C VAL A 61 -10.59 -0.20 10.32
N THR A 62 -9.50 0.49 9.95
CA THR A 62 -8.57 0.00 8.93
C THR A 62 -7.78 -1.18 9.43
N GLN A 63 -7.22 -1.07 10.65
CA GLN A 63 -6.45 -2.15 11.28
C GLN A 63 -7.30 -3.41 11.46
N GLU A 64 -8.55 -3.26 11.91
CA GLU A 64 -9.49 -4.37 12.06
C GLU A 64 -9.85 -5.00 10.71
N TRP A 65 -10.07 -4.18 9.67
CA TRP A 65 -10.27 -4.71 8.32
C TRP A 65 -9.07 -5.55 7.87
N CYS A 66 -7.84 -5.05 8.04
CA CYS A 66 -6.63 -5.78 7.68
C CYS A 66 -6.53 -7.12 8.42
N ARG A 67 -6.77 -7.11 9.73
CA ARG A 67 -6.71 -8.29 10.60
C ARG A 67 -7.75 -9.36 10.22
N LEU A 68 -8.93 -8.95 9.79
CA LEU A 68 -10.02 -9.86 9.42
C LEU A 68 -9.88 -10.45 8.01
N ASN A 69 -9.22 -9.73 7.09
CA ASN A 69 -9.26 -10.06 5.66
C ASN A 69 -7.92 -10.56 5.10
N PHE A 70 -6.78 -10.10 5.61
CA PHE A 70 -5.47 -10.57 5.15
C PHE A 70 -5.04 -11.85 5.87
N PRO A 71 -4.28 -12.75 5.21
CA PRO A 71 -3.74 -13.94 5.88
C PRO A 71 -2.76 -13.60 7.00
N SER A 72 -1.96 -12.55 6.79
CA SER A 72 -1.06 -11.97 7.78
C SER A 72 -0.87 -10.47 7.48
N PHE A 73 -0.64 -9.67 8.51
CA PHE A 73 -0.55 -8.22 8.42
C PHE A 73 0.38 -7.68 9.51
N ILE A 74 1.24 -6.72 9.16
CA ILE A 74 2.04 -5.96 10.13
C ILE A 74 1.19 -4.79 10.63
N ASP A 75 0.71 -4.91 11.86
CA ASP A 75 -0.10 -3.85 12.48
C ASP A 75 0.72 -2.59 12.82
N GLN A 76 -0.01 -1.54 13.20
CA GLN A 76 0.57 -0.23 13.50
C GLN A 76 1.61 -0.23 14.63
N ASP A 77 1.52 -1.19 15.56
CA ASP A 77 2.43 -1.26 16.72
C ASP A 77 3.74 -1.97 16.37
N HIS A 78 3.73 -2.76 15.29
CA HIS A 78 4.89 -3.51 14.81
C HIS A 78 5.64 -2.81 13.66
N TRP A 79 5.05 -1.81 12.99
CA TRP A 79 5.76 -1.01 11.99
C TRP A 79 6.47 0.19 12.64
N PRO A 80 7.82 0.29 12.54
CA PRO A 80 8.54 1.38 13.20
C PRO A 80 8.27 2.74 12.52
N PRO A 81 8.07 3.82 13.31
CA PRO A 81 7.85 5.15 12.75
C PRO A 81 9.09 5.64 11.99
N ASN A 82 8.88 6.48 10.98
CA ASN A 82 9.92 7.12 10.16
C ASN A 82 10.91 6.14 9.46
N SER A 83 10.50 4.91 9.21
CA SER A 83 11.38 3.86 8.67
C SER A 83 11.21 3.64 7.17
N ARG A 84 11.50 4.68 6.37
CA ARG A 84 11.43 4.61 4.89
C ARG A 84 12.45 3.63 4.31
N ASP A 85 13.59 3.47 4.98
CA ASP A 85 14.66 2.52 4.65
C ASP A 85 14.22 1.06 4.77
N LEU A 86 13.12 0.77 5.47
CA LEU A 86 12.55 -0.57 5.59
C LEU A 86 11.44 -0.85 4.56
N ASN A 87 11.00 0.16 3.80
CA ASN A 87 9.92 0.03 2.81
C ASN A 87 10.50 0.05 1.38
N PRO A 88 10.44 -1.07 0.62
CA PRO A 88 10.93 -1.12 -0.76
C PRO A 88 10.31 -0.09 -1.72
N LEU A 89 9.08 0.33 -1.42
CA LEU A 89 8.45 1.40 -2.17
C LEU A 89 9.20 2.72 -1.99
N ASP A 90 9.56 3.06 -0.75
CA ASP A 90 10.14 4.35 -0.39
C ASP A 90 11.64 4.44 -0.69
N TYR A 91 12.43 3.40 -0.42
CA TYR A 91 13.88 3.48 -0.63
C TYR A 91 14.33 3.20 -2.07
N SER A 92 13.43 2.76 -2.96
CA SER A 92 13.81 2.36 -4.32
C SER A 92 12.74 2.62 -5.39
N ILE A 93 11.55 2.02 -5.28
CA ILE A 93 10.62 1.96 -6.41
C ILE A 93 10.09 3.36 -6.79
N TRP A 94 9.78 4.21 -5.80
CA TRP A 94 9.29 5.56 -6.07
C TRP A 94 10.35 6.45 -6.72
N ASP A 95 11.62 6.31 -6.34
CA ASP A 95 12.72 7.07 -6.95
C ASP A 95 12.93 6.67 -8.41
N GLU A 96 12.84 5.38 -8.74
CA GLU A 96 12.90 4.91 -10.13
C GLU A 96 11.69 5.41 -10.92
N PHE A 97 10.48 5.32 -10.35
CA PHE A 97 9.26 5.78 -10.99
C PHE A 97 9.33 7.29 -11.30
N GLY A 98 9.82 8.10 -10.35
CA GLY A 98 9.98 9.54 -10.54
C GLY A 98 11.01 9.92 -11.60
N GLN A 99 12.05 9.11 -11.81
CA GLN A 99 13.04 9.33 -12.87
C GLN A 99 12.49 9.02 -14.27
N GLN A 100 11.56 8.08 -14.36
CA GLN A 100 10.96 7.65 -15.63
C GLN A 100 9.75 8.51 -16.05
N ILE A 101 9.15 9.25 -15.10
CA ILE A 101 8.02 10.13 -15.39
C ILE A 101 8.46 11.33 -16.24
N ASP A 102 7.76 11.53 -17.35
CA ASP A 102 7.78 12.78 -18.09
C ASP A 102 6.97 13.83 -17.34
N TRP A 103 7.63 14.54 -16.44
CA TRP A 103 7.00 15.56 -15.59
C TRP A 103 6.40 16.73 -16.39
N ALA A 104 6.76 16.91 -17.67
CA ALA A 104 6.12 17.92 -18.52
C ALA A 104 4.67 17.54 -18.89
N LYS A 105 4.27 16.29 -18.69
CA LYS A 105 2.91 15.78 -18.96
C LYS A 105 2.07 15.58 -17.70
N VAL A 106 2.65 15.74 -16.51
CA VAL A 106 1.96 15.64 -15.23
C VAL A 106 1.75 17.05 -14.69
N THR A 107 0.64 17.66 -15.08
CA THR A 107 0.22 19.02 -14.66
C THR A 107 -0.88 18.97 -13.63
#